data_AF-A0A091BLA1-F1
#
_entry.id   AF-A0A091BLA1-F1
#
_cell.length_a   1.000
_cell.length_b   1.000
_cell.length_c   1.000
_cell.angle_alpha   90.00
_cell.angle_beta   90.00
_cell.angle_gamma   90.00
#
_symmetry.space_group_name_H-M   'P 1'
#
loop_
_entity.id
_entity.type
_entity.pdbx_description
1 polymer ?
#
loop_
_entity_poly.entity_id
_entity_poly.type
_entity_poly.pdbx_seq_one_letter_code
_entity_poly.pdbx_strand_id
1 'polypeptide(L)'
;MRLIKAILALLFVAFGVLFGALNRDPVRIDLGFLSIDTLSLGTSLLLALLAGALLAGFVLTATVIWPLRHRLRRGQPLAATPASGTESHD
;
A
#
# COMPACT_ATOMS: atom_id res chain seq x y z
N MET A 1 11.76 9.02 14.48
CA MET A 1 10.59 8.27 13.93
C MET A 1 10.77 7.80 12.48
N ARG A 2 11.20 8.65 11.54
CA ARG A 2 11.42 8.24 10.13
C ARG A 2 12.51 7.17 9.97
N LEU A 3 13.63 7.30 10.69
CA LEU A 3 14.73 6.34 10.64
C LEU A 3 14.31 4.95 11.15
N ILE A 4 13.62 4.87 12.29
CA ILE A 4 13.12 3.61 12.84
C ILE A 4 12.17 2.92 11.85
N LYS A 5 11.25 3.67 11.23
CA LYS A 5 10.36 3.14 10.18
C LYS A 5 11.15 2.60 8.98
N ALA A 6 12.19 3.30 8.55
CA ALA A 6 13.04 2.86 7.44
C ALA A 6 13.82 1.58 7.78
N ILE A 7 14.39 1.50 8.99
CA ILE A 7 15.10 0.29 9.48
C ILE A 7 14.14 -0.89 9.55
N LEU A 8 12.93 -0.69 10.07
CA LEU A 8 11.93 -1.76 10.16
C LEU A 8 11.48 -2.23 8.77
N ALA A 9 11.28 -1.31 7.83
CA ALA A 9 10.98 -1.66 6.44
C ALA A 9 12.13 -2.43 5.78
N LEU A 10 13.38 -2.01 6.01
CA LEU A 10 14.56 -2.69 5.50
C LEU A 10 14.68 -4.11 6.08
N LEU A 11 14.46 -4.27 7.39
CA LEU A 11 14.44 -5.58 8.04
C LEU A 11 13.35 -6.46 7.45
N PHE A 12 12.14 -5.94 7.27
CA PHE A 12 11.05 -6.69 6.66
C PHE A 12 11.39 -7.18 5.24
N VAL A 13 11.98 -6.31 4.41
CA VAL A 13 12.47 -6.69 3.07
C VAL A 13 13.56 -7.76 3.18
N ALA A 14 14.54 -7.59 4.07
CA ALA A 14 15.63 -8.54 4.26
C ALA A 14 15.11 -9.91 4.69
N PHE A 15 14.15 -9.97 5.61
CA PHE A 15 13.49 -11.21 6.03
C PHE A 15 12.71 -11.86 4.88
N GLY A 16 11.99 -11.08 4.07
CA GLY A 16 11.30 -11.59 2.88
C GLY A 16 12.28 -12.21 1.89
N VAL A 17 13.37 -11.52 1.56
CA VAL A 17 14.41 -12.04 0.66
C VAL A 17 15.03 -13.31 1.21
N LEU A 18 15.37 -13.33 2.51
CA LEU A 18 15.95 -14.50 3.15
C LEU A 18 14.99 -15.69 3.13
N PHE A 19 13.71 -15.46 3.46
CA PHE A 19 12.66 -16.48 3.41
C PHE A 19 12.50 -17.08 2.00
N GLY A 20 12.50 -16.23 0.97
CA GLY A 20 12.45 -16.67 -0.44
C GLY A 20 13.69 -17.45 -0.87
N ALA A 21 14.88 -17.03 -0.42
CA ALA A 21 16.15 -17.66 -0.77
C ALA A 21 16.38 -19.01 -0.07
N LEU A 22 15.92 -19.16 1.17
CA LEU A 22 16.03 -20.40 1.93
C LEU A 22 15.01 -21.45 1.48
N ASN A 23 13.81 -21.03 1.07
CA ASN A 23 12.74 -21.94 0.63
C ASN A 23 12.70 -22.04 -0.89
N ARG A 24 13.82 -22.49 -1.49
CA ARG A 24 14.00 -22.63 -2.95
C ARG A 24 13.37 -23.89 -3.55
N ASP A 25 12.75 -24.72 -2.72
CA ASP A 25 12.12 -25.95 -3.19
C ASP A 25 11.06 -25.64 -4.26
N PRO A 26 11.14 -26.30 -5.44
CA PRO A 26 10.20 -26.06 -6.52
C PRO A 26 8.82 -26.54 -6.10
N VAL A 27 7.81 -25.70 -6.30
CA VAL A 27 6.42 -26.03 -5.99
C VAL A 27 5.60 -25.97 -7.25
N ARG A 28 4.78 -27.00 -7.44
CA ARG A 28 3.80 -27.07 -8.50
C ARG A 28 2.48 -26.50 -7.99
N ILE A 29 2.05 -25.36 -8.53
CA ILE A 29 0.78 -24.72 -8.19
C ILE A 29 -0.18 -24.92 -9.36
N ASP A 30 -1.25 -25.66 -9.14
CA ASP A 30 -2.31 -25.86 -10.12
C ASP A 30 -3.51 -24.98 -9.79
N LEU A 31 -3.80 -24.01 -10.66
CA LEU A 31 -4.95 -23.10 -10.55
C LEU A 31 -6.14 -23.58 -11.41
N GLY A 32 -6.14 -24.85 -11.84
CA GLY A 32 -7.16 -25.47 -12.68
C GLY A 32 -7.01 -25.15 -14.16
N PHE A 33 -6.73 -23.90 -14.52
CA PHE A 33 -6.48 -23.47 -15.90
C PHE A 33 -5.03 -23.06 -16.17
N LEU A 34 -4.24 -22.88 -15.12
CA LEU A 34 -2.85 -22.43 -15.18
C LEU A 34 -2.03 -23.22 -14.17
N SER A 35 -1.00 -23.92 -14.64
CA SER A 35 0.00 -24.55 -13.78
C SER A 35 1.25 -23.68 -13.74
N ILE A 36 1.73 -23.37 -12.54
CA ILE A 36 2.97 -22.65 -12.33
C ILE A 36 3.96 -23.60 -11.67
N ASP A 37 4.98 -23.99 -12.42
CA ASP A 37 5.89 -25.08 -12.07
C ASP A 37 7.32 -24.60 -11.77
N THR A 38 7.64 -23.33 -12.08
CA THR A 38 9.01 -22.78 -12.01
C THR A 38 9.27 -21.90 -10.80
N LEU A 39 8.27 -21.66 -9.94
CA LEU A 39 8.42 -20.82 -8.77
C LEU A 39 8.81 -21.66 -7.55
N SER A 40 9.72 -21.13 -6.73
CA SER A 40 9.99 -21.73 -5.43
C SER A 40 8.84 -21.48 -4.45
N LEU A 41 8.73 -22.32 -3.42
CA LEU A 41 7.75 -22.17 -2.34
C LEU A 41 7.83 -20.78 -1.71
N GLY A 42 9.04 -20.34 -1.36
CA GLY A 42 9.26 -19.07 -0.70
C GLY A 42 8.83 -17.88 -1.57
N THR A 43 9.19 -17.89 -2.86
CA THR A 43 8.78 -16.83 -3.80
C THR A 43 7.28 -16.85 -4.04
N SER A 44 6.67 -18.03 -4.19
CA SER A 44 5.23 -18.17 -4.39
C SER A 44 4.43 -17.60 -3.21
N LEU A 45 4.87 -17.89 -1.99
CA LEU A 45 4.20 -17.39 -0.78
C LEU A 45 4.32 -15.87 -0.66
N LEU A 46 5.49 -15.31 -0.92
CA LEU A 46 5.71 -13.86 -0.91
C LEU A 46 4.88 -13.15 -1.98
N LEU A 47 4.77 -13.72 -3.18
CA LEU A 47 3.95 -13.19 -4.26
C LEU A 47 2.45 -13.24 -3.90
N ALA A 48 1.98 -14.35 -3.32
CA ALA A 48 0.59 -14.46 -2.87
C ALA A 48 0.27 -13.43 -1.79
N LEU A 49 1.17 -13.25 -0.82
CA LEU A 49 1.03 -12.25 0.24
C LEU A 49 1.02 -10.82 -0.33
N LEU A 50 1.94 -10.49 -1.23
CA LEU A 50 2.03 -9.18 -1.86
C LEU A 50 0.78 -8.88 -2.69
N ALA A 51 0.34 -9.84 -3.52
CA ALA A 51 -0.87 -9.71 -4.32
C ALA A 51 -2.09 -9.48 -3.43
N GLY A 52 -2.27 -10.28 -2.38
CA GLY A 52 -3.37 -10.13 -1.42
C GLY A 52 -3.35 -8.77 -0.72
N ALA A 53 -2.18 -8.30 -0.27
CA ALA A 53 -2.04 -6.99 0.37
C ALA A 53 -2.37 -5.83 -0.59
N LEU A 54 -1.91 -5.90 -1.85
CA LEU A 54 -2.23 -4.90 -2.87
C LEU A 54 -3.72 -4.88 -3.19
N LEU A 55 -4.34 -6.05 -3.37
CA LEU A 55 -5.78 -6.15 -3.61
C LEU A 55 -6.58 -5.60 -2.43
N ALA A 56 -6.23 -5.99 -1.19
CA ALA A 56 -6.90 -5.49 0.01
C ALA A 56 -6.75 -3.96 0.16
N GLY A 57 -5.55 -3.43 -0.06
CA GLY A 57 -5.30 -2.00 -0.04
C GLY A 57 -6.10 -1.24 -1.10
N PHE A 58 -6.20 -1.80 -2.31
CA PHE A 58 -7.01 -1.24 -3.39
C PHE A 58 -8.50 -1.22 -3.04
N VAL A 59 -9.04 -2.36 -2.60
CA VAL A 59 -10.45 -2.48 -2.19
C VAL A 59 -10.77 -1.51 -1.05
N LEU A 60 -9.92 -1.45 -0.02
CA LEU A 60 -10.10 -0.54 1.11
C LEU A 60 -10.06 0.93 0.66
N THR A 61 -9.16 1.26 -0.25
CA THR A 61 -9.05 2.62 -0.79
C THR A 61 -10.29 3.00 -1.58
N ALA A 62 -10.76 2.13 -2.47
CA ALA A 62 -11.93 2.39 -3.31
C ALA A 62 -13.24 2.47 -2.50
N THR A 63 -13.40 1.61 -1.50
CA THR A 63 -14.66 1.47 -0.76
C THR A 63 -14.77 2.36 0.48
N VAL A 64 -13.66 2.69 1.14
CA VAL A 64 -13.67 3.43 2.41
C VAL A 64 -12.98 4.79 2.27
N ILE A 65 -11.72 4.79 1.84
CA ILE A 65 -10.88 5.99 1.87
C ILE A 65 -11.37 7.03 0.86
N TRP A 66 -11.69 6.60 -0.36
CA TRP A 66 -12.19 7.46 -1.44
C TRP A 66 -13.50 8.17 -1.07
N PRO A 67 -14.57 7.47 -0.64
CA PRO A 67 -15.80 8.14 -0.24
C PRO A 67 -15.62 9.04 0.98
N LEU A 68 -14.81 8.63 1.97
CA LEU A 68 -14.53 9.48 3.14
C LEU A 68 -13.82 10.78 2.74
N ARG A 69 -12.79 10.69 1.89
CA ARG A 69 -12.08 11.86 1.36
C ARG A 69 -13.01 12.77 0.56
N HIS A 70 -13.93 12.19 -0.21
CA HIS A 70 -14.90 12.96 -0.97
C HIS A 70 -15.90 13.71 -0.07
N ARG A 71 -16.36 13.08 1.02
CA ARG A 71 -17.25 13.71 2.01
C ARG A 71 -16.54 14.85 2.74
N LEU A 72 -15.30 14.65 3.17
CA LEU A 72 -14.48 15.68 3.81
C LEU A 72 -14.26 16.89 2.89
N ARG A 73 -14.03 16.66 1.59
CA ARG A 73 -13.89 17.74 0.60
C ARG A 73 -15.18 18.53 0.37
N ARG A 74 -16.35 17.90 0.45
CA ARG A 74 -17.65 18.59 0.34
C ARG A 74 -18.02 19.37 1.60
N GLY A 75 -17.52 18.95 2.75
CA GLY A 75 -17.79 19.58 4.04
C GLY A 75 -16.85 20.74 4.40
N GLN A 76 -15.79 21.02 3.62
CA GLN A 76 -14.99 22.22 3.85
C GLN A 76 -15.68 23.43 3.21
N PRO A 77 -16.13 24.43 3.99
CA PRO A 77 -16.48 25.73 3.44
C PRO A 77 -15.25 26.27 2.70
N LEU A 78 -15.42 26.83 1.49
CA LEU A 78 -14.34 27.57 0.84
C LEU A 78 -13.79 28.55 1.89
N ALA A 79 -12.53 28.37 2.27
CA ALA A 79 -11.83 29.31 3.13
C ALA A 79 -12.01 30.67 2.47
N ALA A 80 -12.82 31.53 3.10
CA ALA A 80 -13.10 32.85 2.63
C ALA A 80 -11.75 33.53 2.41
N THR A 81 -11.45 33.82 1.14
CA THR A 81 -10.36 34.72 0.76
C THR A 81 -10.52 35.96 1.64
N PRO A 82 -9.55 36.31 2.52
CA PRO A 82 -9.62 37.57 3.20
C PRO A 82 -9.55 38.64 2.12
N ALA A 83 -10.68 39.28 1.89
CA ALA A 83 -10.79 40.40 0.96
C ALA A 83 -9.81 41.47 1.45
N SER A 84 -8.82 41.73 0.60
CA SER A 84 -8.27 43.05 0.29
C SER A 84 -8.23 44.07 1.42
N GLY A 85 -7.01 44.44 1.80
CA GLY A 85 -6.74 45.61 2.60
C GLY A 85 -7.41 46.88 2.09
N THR A 86 -7.74 47.74 3.05
CA THR A 86 -7.76 49.20 2.88
C THR A 86 -7.55 49.78 4.27
N GLU A 87 -6.28 49.83 4.70
CA GLU A 87 -5.87 50.74 5.77
C GLU A 87 -6.05 52.17 5.24
N SER A 88 -6.99 52.89 5.83
CA SER A 88 -7.24 54.31 5.59
C SER A 88 -7.58 54.96 6.92
N HIS A 89 -6.57 55.38 7.69
CA HIS A 89 -6.66 56.51 8.61
C HIS A 89 -5.26 56.88 9.12
N ASP A 90 -4.66 57.92 8.55
CA ASP A 90 -4.09 59.08 9.28
C ASP A 90 -3.61 60.15 8.29
#